data_AF-A0A1Y1XQQ7-F1
#
_entry.id   AF-A0A1Y1XQQ7-F1
#
_cell.length_a   1.000
_cell.length_b   1.000
_cell.length_c   1.000
_cell.angle_alpha   90.00
_cell.angle_beta   90.00
_cell.angle_gamma   90.00
#
_symmetry.space_group_name_H-M   'P 1'
#
loop_
_entity.id
_entity.type
_entity.pdbx_description
1 polymer ?
#
loop_
_entity_poly.entity_id
_entity_poly.type
_entity_poly.pdbx_seq_one_letter_code
_entity_poly.pdbx_strand_id
1 'polypeptide(L)'
;MDNKNQIPLKSLEELNYFLASAPKNWKSGEVIKRLQIYEHEYISCVFWENQHFITGTDIVKALAYRFKIQGHEIKNVKKFEEGIFSDLRNLKPGIDSSLEEPKSPFLELLYKNKCIRTQKKQKVFFWYSVPYDRLYQDVLKRDKKRELSGKKSTKNVYLLKFQMI
;
A
#
# COMPACT_ATOMS: atom_id res chain seq x y z
N MET A 1 0.79 -2.41 -17.55
CA MET A 1 -0.32 -3.24 -17.06
C MET A 1 -1.46 -2.30 -16.71
N ASP A 2 -2.35 -2.14 -17.67
CA ASP A 2 -3.47 -1.22 -17.64
C ASP A 2 -4.54 -1.68 -16.64
N ASN A 3 -4.62 -0.98 -15.51
CA ASN A 3 -5.44 -1.37 -14.36
C ASN A 3 -6.88 -0.84 -14.44
N LYS A 4 -7.52 -0.94 -15.61
CA LYS A 4 -8.83 -0.33 -15.84
C LYS A 4 -10.03 -1.19 -15.42
N ASN A 5 -9.88 -2.50 -15.18
CA ASN A 5 -11.04 -3.40 -15.08
C ASN A 5 -11.13 -4.32 -13.84
N GLN A 6 -10.24 -4.20 -12.84
CA GLN A 6 -10.37 -5.07 -11.66
C GLN A 6 -11.52 -4.61 -10.74
N ILE A 7 -12.40 -5.55 -10.37
CA ILE A 7 -13.53 -5.34 -9.46
C ILE A 7 -13.03 -5.32 -8.01
N PRO A 8 -13.21 -4.23 -7.25
CA PRO A 8 -12.85 -4.19 -5.83
C PRO A 8 -13.58 -5.29 -5.05
N LEU A 9 -12.85 -6.09 -4.27
CA LEU A 9 -13.41 -7.21 -3.49
C LEU A 9 -13.73 -6.86 -2.03
N LYS A 10 -13.32 -5.67 -1.58
CA LYS A 10 -13.37 -5.21 -0.20
C LYS A 10 -13.88 -3.79 -0.07
N SER A 11 -14.64 -3.52 0.98
CA SER A 11 -15.05 -2.16 1.31
C SER A 11 -13.89 -1.33 1.88
N LEU A 12 -14.09 -0.01 2.00
CA LEU A 12 -13.16 0.85 2.71
C LEU A 12 -13.05 0.47 4.19
N GLU A 13 -14.16 0.03 4.80
CA GLU A 13 -14.19 -0.42 6.19
C GLU A 13 -13.35 -1.69 6.40
N GLU A 14 -13.48 -2.68 5.51
CA GLU A 14 -12.68 -3.90 5.57
C GLU A 14 -11.18 -3.62 5.42
N LEU A 15 -10.80 -2.70 4.51
CA LEU A 15 -9.42 -2.24 4.38
C LEU A 15 -8.93 -1.61 5.68
N ASN A 16 -9.68 -0.65 6.24
CA ASN A 16 -9.30 0.06 7.45
C ASN A 16 -9.20 -0.88 8.65
N TYR A 17 -10.16 -1.81 8.78
CA TYR A 17 -10.15 -2.84 9.81
C TYR A 17 -8.89 -3.70 9.70
N PHE A 18 -8.54 -4.16 8.50
CA PHE A 18 -7.32 -4.93 8.29
C PHE A 18 -6.06 -4.13 8.67
N LEU A 19 -5.93 -2.89 8.18
CA LEU A 19 -4.79 -2.02 8.50
C LEU A 19 -4.63 -1.78 10.02
N ALA A 20 -5.75 -1.70 10.75
CA ALA A 20 -5.75 -1.49 12.21
C ALA A 20 -5.55 -2.77 13.04
N SER A 21 -5.89 -3.95 12.51
CA SER A 21 -5.99 -5.19 13.29
C SER A 21 -5.12 -6.34 12.82
N ALA A 22 -4.51 -6.29 11.62
CA ALA A 22 -3.76 -7.42 11.09
C ALA A 22 -2.66 -7.96 12.03
N PRO A 23 -1.91 -7.14 12.79
CA PRO A 23 -0.94 -7.64 13.77
C PRO A 23 -1.53 -8.35 15.01
N LYS A 24 -2.86 -8.36 15.18
CA LYS A 24 -3.51 -8.93 16.37
C LYS A 24 -3.95 -10.38 16.11
N ASN A 25 -4.05 -11.19 17.16
CA ASN A 25 -4.65 -12.55 17.14
C ASN A 25 -4.00 -13.49 16.11
N TRP A 26 -2.68 -13.60 16.11
CA TRP A 26 -1.95 -14.54 15.23
C TRP A 26 -2.03 -15.97 15.77
N LYS A 27 -2.22 -16.94 14.88
CA LYS A 27 -2.15 -18.35 15.24
C LYS A 27 -0.69 -18.77 15.38
N SER A 28 -0.41 -19.72 16.26
CA SER A 28 0.94 -20.27 16.40
C SER A 28 1.44 -20.81 15.04
N GLY A 29 2.65 -20.42 14.63
CA GLY A 29 3.25 -20.78 13.34
C GLY A 29 2.78 -19.95 12.13
N GLU A 30 1.82 -19.05 12.29
CA GLU A 30 1.41 -18.13 11.22
C GLU A 30 2.49 -17.07 10.99
N VAL A 31 2.92 -16.88 9.74
CA VAL A 31 3.96 -15.91 9.36
C VAL A 31 3.45 -14.80 8.44
N ILE A 32 2.26 -14.97 7.83
CA ILE A 32 1.65 -13.95 6.98
C ILE A 32 0.12 -13.95 7.12
N LYS A 33 -0.46 -12.76 7.31
CA LYS A 33 -1.89 -12.47 7.13
C LYS A 33 -2.12 -11.63 5.89
N ARG A 34 -3.17 -11.94 5.13
CA ARG A 34 -3.45 -11.26 3.86
C ARG A 34 -4.89 -10.77 3.78
N LEU A 35 -5.05 -9.57 3.23
CA LEU A 35 -6.31 -9.08 2.70
C LEU A 35 -6.25 -9.13 1.18
N GLN A 36 -7.16 -9.89 0.58
CA GLN A 36 -7.34 -9.88 -0.88
C GLN A 36 -8.17 -8.67 -1.29
N ILE A 37 -7.60 -7.79 -2.12
CA ILE A 37 -8.23 -6.54 -2.54
C ILE A 37 -8.79 -6.59 -3.97
N TYR A 38 -8.16 -7.40 -4.82
CA TYR A 38 -8.62 -7.75 -6.17
C TYR A 38 -8.33 -9.23 -6.45
N GLU A 39 -8.74 -9.71 -7.61
CA GLU A 39 -8.34 -11.04 -8.07
C GLU A 39 -6.80 -11.14 -8.12
N HIS A 40 -6.23 -12.09 -7.38
CA HIS A 40 -4.78 -12.32 -7.27
C HIS A 40 -3.94 -11.17 -6.66
N GLU A 41 -4.55 -10.09 -6.14
CA GLU A 41 -3.84 -9.02 -5.45
C GLU A 41 -4.14 -8.98 -3.96
N TYR A 42 -3.07 -8.91 -3.17
CA TYR A 42 -3.11 -8.97 -1.72
C TYR A 42 -2.29 -7.84 -1.09
N ILE A 43 -2.74 -7.41 0.08
CA ILE A 43 -1.96 -6.64 1.06
C ILE A 43 -1.58 -7.61 2.17
N SER A 44 -0.29 -7.71 2.49
CA SER A 44 0.24 -8.71 3.42
C SER A 44 0.83 -8.06 4.66
N CYS A 45 0.37 -8.49 5.84
CA CYS A 45 1.05 -8.28 7.11
C CYS A 45 1.96 -9.49 7.36
N VAL A 46 3.25 -9.26 7.57
CA VAL A 46 4.24 -10.33 7.72
C VAL A 46 4.81 -10.29 9.12
N PHE A 47 4.82 -11.42 9.81
CA PHE A 47 5.42 -11.57 11.12
C PHE A 47 6.83 -12.15 10.98
N TRP A 48 7.82 -11.46 11.52
CA TRP A 48 9.24 -11.84 11.47
C TRP A 48 9.94 -11.33 12.73
N GLU A 49 10.75 -12.17 13.40
CA GLU A 49 11.54 -11.79 14.59
C GLU A 49 10.75 -10.98 15.64
N ASN A 50 9.57 -11.48 16.03
CA ASN A 50 8.67 -10.83 16.99
C ASN A 50 8.11 -9.45 16.59
N GLN A 51 8.24 -9.08 15.31
CA GLN A 51 7.78 -7.80 14.78
C GLN A 51 6.88 -8.02 13.54
N HIS A 52 5.97 -7.08 13.32
CA HIS A 52 5.08 -7.08 12.16
C HIS A 52 5.54 -6.06 11.11
N PHE A 53 5.49 -6.47 9.85
CA PHE A 53 6.00 -5.72 8.72
C PHE A 53 5.00 -5.61 7.58
N ILE A 54 5.17 -4.55 6.78
CA ILE A 54 4.54 -4.38 5.47
C ILE A 54 5.58 -3.90 4.46
N THR A 55 5.45 -4.34 3.21
CA THR A 55 6.34 -3.92 2.13
C THR A 55 5.90 -2.58 1.54
N GLY A 56 6.83 -1.80 0.99
CA GLY A 56 6.48 -0.55 0.29
C GLY A 56 5.47 -0.77 -0.84
N THR A 57 5.56 -1.91 -1.54
CA THR A 57 4.61 -2.31 -2.58
C THR A 57 3.21 -2.50 -2.02
N ASP A 58 3.06 -3.15 -0.87
CA ASP A 58 1.74 -3.37 -0.25
C ASP A 58 1.16 -2.07 0.34
N ILE A 59 1.99 -1.13 0.81
CA ILE A 59 1.55 0.23 1.18
C ILE A 59 0.97 0.96 -0.05
N VAL A 60 1.68 0.90 -1.19
CA VAL A 60 1.22 1.50 -2.45
C VAL A 60 -0.12 0.89 -2.88
N LYS A 61 -0.28 -0.43 -2.81
CA LYS A 61 -1.54 -1.11 -3.10
C LYS A 61 -2.66 -0.64 -2.17
N ALA A 62 -2.42 -0.57 -0.86
CA ALA A 62 -3.41 -0.11 0.12
C ALA A 62 -3.90 1.30 -0.20
N LEU A 63 -3.00 2.22 -0.52
CA LEU A 63 -3.34 3.59 -0.90
C LEU A 63 -4.08 3.63 -2.24
N ALA A 64 -3.59 2.92 -3.27
CA ALA A 64 -4.24 2.87 -4.58
C ALA A 64 -5.67 2.31 -4.48
N TYR A 65 -5.85 1.25 -3.69
CA TYR A 65 -7.13 0.63 -3.42
C TYR A 65 -8.11 1.60 -2.75
N ARG A 66 -7.64 2.30 -1.71
CA ARG A 66 -8.40 3.34 -1.01
C ARG A 66 -8.84 4.46 -1.97
N PHE A 67 -7.95 4.94 -2.84
CA PHE A 67 -8.30 5.94 -3.86
C PHE A 67 -9.41 5.45 -4.78
N LYS A 68 -9.32 4.22 -5.27
CA LYS A 68 -10.31 3.64 -6.20
C LYS A 68 -11.68 3.46 -5.55
N ILE A 69 -11.77 2.95 -4.32
CA ILE A 69 -13.06 2.82 -3.60
C ILE A 69 -13.70 4.19 -3.35
N GLN A 70 -12.89 5.21 -3.12
CA GLN A 70 -13.38 6.58 -2.90
C GLN A 70 -13.70 7.34 -4.20
N GLY A 71 -13.73 6.66 -5.36
CA GLY A 71 -14.12 7.26 -6.64
C GLY A 71 -13.00 8.04 -7.35
N HIS A 72 -11.75 7.88 -6.91
CA HIS A 72 -10.61 8.48 -7.59
C HIS A 72 -9.97 7.47 -8.55
N GLU A 73 -9.83 7.85 -9.82
CA GLU A 73 -9.02 7.10 -10.79
C GLU A 73 -7.59 7.63 -10.79
N ILE A 74 -6.61 6.72 -10.74
CA ILE A 74 -5.18 7.05 -10.85
C ILE A 74 -4.76 7.00 -12.32
N LYS A 75 -4.54 8.16 -12.94
CA LYS A 75 -4.13 8.27 -14.35
C LYS A 75 -2.68 7.86 -14.58
N ASN A 76 -1.79 8.35 -13.71
CA ASN A 76 -0.36 8.13 -13.84
C ASN A 76 0.12 7.30 -12.65
N VAL A 77 -0.04 5.98 -12.78
CA VAL A 77 0.33 5.00 -11.76
C VAL A 77 1.80 5.19 -11.37
N LYS A 78 2.71 5.32 -12.34
CA LYS A 78 4.14 5.53 -12.07
C LYS A 78 4.41 6.74 -11.16
N LYS A 79 3.83 7.91 -11.47
CA LYS A 79 4.02 9.11 -10.64
C LYS A 79 3.31 9.02 -9.28
N PHE A 80 2.23 8.25 -9.20
CA PHE A 80 1.57 7.97 -7.93
C PHE A 80 2.48 7.13 -7.02
N GLU A 81 3.02 6.03 -7.56
CA GLU A 81 3.98 5.16 -6.88
C GLU A 81 5.24 5.93 -6.45
N GLU A 82 5.88 6.67 -7.37
CA GLU A 82 7.05 7.50 -7.07
C GLU A 82 6.79 8.51 -5.94
N GLY A 83 5.60 9.11 -5.90
CA GLY A 83 5.21 10.04 -4.85
C GLY A 83 5.12 9.36 -3.49
N ILE A 84 4.48 8.18 -3.42
CA ILE A 84 4.39 7.42 -2.16
C ILE A 84 5.77 6.94 -1.72
N PHE A 85 6.58 6.40 -2.62
CA PHE A 85 7.95 5.99 -2.28
C PHE A 85 8.79 7.17 -1.82
N SER A 86 8.59 8.37 -2.39
CA SER A 86 9.24 9.58 -1.92
C SER A 86 8.88 9.90 -0.48
N ASP A 87 7.60 9.83 -0.13
CA ASP A 87 7.11 10.12 1.23
C ASP A 87 7.61 9.07 2.24
N LEU A 88 7.66 7.79 1.83
CA LEU A 88 8.18 6.67 2.62
C LEU A 88 9.70 6.78 2.92
N ARG A 89 10.44 7.64 2.22
CA ARG A 89 11.85 7.91 2.57
C ARG A 89 11.98 8.57 3.94
N ASN A 90 10.96 9.29 4.41
CA ASN A 90 10.97 9.98 5.69
C ASN A 90 10.92 9.03 6.90
N LEU A 91 10.44 7.79 6.72
CA LEU A 91 10.41 6.75 7.75
C LEU A 91 11.83 6.21 7.96
N LYS A 92 12.38 6.26 9.16
CA LYS A 92 13.82 5.98 9.39
C LYS A 92 14.09 4.48 9.57
N PRO A 93 15.15 3.92 8.98
CA PRO A 93 15.63 2.58 9.34
C PRO A 93 15.96 2.50 10.83
N GLY A 94 15.61 1.38 11.47
CA GLY A 94 15.77 1.16 12.92
C GLY A 94 14.68 1.78 13.81
N ILE A 95 13.84 2.68 13.28
CA ILE A 95 12.76 3.33 14.02
C ILE A 95 11.39 2.98 13.42
N ASP A 96 11.27 3.13 12.10
CA ASP A 96 10.01 2.94 11.37
C ASP A 96 10.09 1.80 10.34
N SER A 97 11.30 1.31 10.08
CA SER A 97 11.59 0.36 9.01
C SER A 97 12.85 -0.44 9.29
N SER A 98 12.98 -1.61 8.64
CA SER A 98 14.24 -2.34 8.49
C SER A 98 14.76 -2.19 7.06
N LEU A 99 16.08 -2.26 6.92
CA LEU A 99 16.76 -2.28 5.63
C LEU A 99 17.39 -3.66 5.44
N GLU A 100 16.70 -4.49 4.67
CA GLU A 100 17.07 -5.88 4.48
C GLU A 100 18.06 -6.04 3.32
N GLU A 101 19.17 -6.71 3.59
CA GLU A 101 20.20 -7.01 2.60
C GLU A 101 19.76 -8.13 1.64
N PRO A 102 20.26 -8.13 0.39
CA PRO A 102 19.97 -9.20 -0.56
C PRO A 102 20.21 -10.59 0.04
N LYS A 103 19.31 -11.52 -0.27
CA LYS A 103 19.36 -12.91 0.22
C LYS A 103 19.24 -13.08 1.74
N SER A 104 18.77 -12.06 2.48
CA SER A 104 18.41 -12.29 3.90
C SER A 104 17.26 -13.32 3.98
N PRO A 105 17.20 -14.15 5.05
CA PRO A 105 16.11 -15.10 5.25
C PRO A 105 14.73 -14.43 5.21
N PHE A 106 14.65 -13.18 5.69
CA PHE A 106 13.43 -12.41 5.63
C PHE A 106 13.03 -12.05 4.19
N LEU A 107 13.97 -11.61 3.35
CA LEU A 107 13.68 -11.35 1.93
C LEU A 107 13.33 -12.61 1.16
N GLU A 108 13.94 -13.75 1.49
CA GLU A 108 13.55 -15.04 0.93
C GLU A 108 12.10 -15.37 1.27
N LEU A 109 11.69 -15.20 2.53
CA LEU A 109 10.31 -15.37 2.95
C LEU A 109 9.37 -14.43 2.19
N LEU A 110 9.70 -13.14 2.09
CA LEU A 110 8.88 -12.16 1.37
C LEU A 110 8.77 -12.48 -0.12
N TYR A 111 9.86 -12.90 -0.76
CA TYR A 111 9.89 -13.23 -2.18
C TYR A 111 9.12 -14.52 -2.49
N LYS A 112 9.34 -15.59 -1.72
CA LYS A 112 8.60 -16.86 -1.83
C LYS A 112 7.09 -16.65 -1.71
N ASN A 113 6.70 -15.69 -0.88
CA ASN A 113 5.30 -15.33 -0.64
C ASN A 113 4.76 -14.24 -1.58
N LYS A 114 5.54 -13.78 -2.57
CA LYS A 114 5.14 -12.74 -3.55
C LYS A 114 4.81 -11.37 -2.91
N CYS A 115 5.35 -11.07 -1.74
CA CYS A 115 5.23 -9.75 -1.09
C CYS A 115 6.16 -8.71 -1.73
N ILE A 116 7.25 -9.18 -2.36
CA ILE A 116 8.22 -8.38 -3.12
C ILE A 116 8.50 -9.05 -4.47
N ARG A 117 8.94 -8.25 -5.45
CA ARG A 117 9.23 -8.74 -6.82
C ARG A 117 10.69 -9.09 -7.07
N THR A 118 11.59 -8.65 -6.19
CA THR A 118 13.04 -8.86 -6.32
C THR A 118 13.66 -9.11 -4.96
N GLN A 119 14.75 -9.86 -4.90
CA GLN A 119 15.56 -10.05 -3.68
C GLN A 119 16.75 -9.09 -3.61
N LYS A 120 16.67 -7.95 -4.31
CA LYS A 120 17.60 -6.83 -4.08
C LYS A 120 17.32 -6.21 -2.72
N LYS A 121 18.26 -5.43 -2.20
CA LYS A 121 18.12 -4.68 -0.95
C LYS A 121 16.75 -4.00 -0.87
N GLN A 122 15.96 -4.31 0.15
CA GLN A 122 14.61 -3.74 0.32
C GLN A 122 14.53 -2.97 1.62
N LYS A 123 13.76 -1.88 1.59
CA LYS A 123 13.27 -1.24 2.80
C LYS A 123 11.89 -1.78 3.11
N VAL A 124 11.72 -2.37 4.28
CA VAL A 124 10.47 -2.94 4.80
C VAL A 124 10.04 -2.16 6.03
N PHE A 125 8.75 -1.91 6.20
CA PHE A 125 8.26 -0.96 7.19
C PHE A 125 7.63 -1.69 8.36
N PHE A 126 7.86 -1.21 9.58
CA PHE A 126 7.14 -1.70 10.74
C PHE A 126 5.67 -1.34 10.59
N TRP A 127 4.79 -2.32 10.78
CA TRP A 127 3.37 -2.19 10.51
C TRP A 127 2.75 -0.95 11.16
N TYR A 128 3.07 -0.72 12.44
CA TYR A 128 2.53 0.38 13.24
C TYR A 128 3.14 1.76 12.93
N SER A 129 4.27 1.81 12.24
CA SER A 129 4.96 3.07 11.92
C SER A 129 4.48 3.70 10.62
N VAL A 130 3.62 3.02 9.85
CA VAL A 130 3.14 3.53 8.55
C VAL A 130 1.95 4.49 8.75
N PRO A 131 2.09 5.79 8.42
CA PRO A 131 1.03 6.77 8.63
C PRO A 131 0.10 6.84 7.41
N TYR A 132 -0.74 5.83 7.20
CA TYR A 132 -1.58 5.69 6.00
C TYR A 132 -2.43 6.92 5.69
N ASP A 133 -3.08 7.52 6.69
CA ASP A 133 -3.89 8.72 6.50
C ASP A 133 -3.05 9.92 6.06
N ARG A 134 -1.89 10.14 6.67
CA ARG A 134 -0.96 11.20 6.26
C ARG A 134 -0.51 11.02 4.82
N LEU A 135 -0.08 9.80 4.45
CA LEU A 135 0.33 9.49 3.07
C LEU A 135 -0.80 9.74 2.07
N TYR A 136 -2.03 9.35 2.41
CA TYR A 136 -3.20 9.61 1.59
C TYR A 136 -3.45 11.12 1.40
N GLN A 137 -3.38 11.90 2.49
CA GLN A 137 -3.54 13.36 2.44
C GLN A 137 -2.42 14.05 1.64
N ASP A 138 -1.18 13.61 1.78
CA ASP A 138 -0.04 14.16 1.05
C ASP A 138 -0.17 13.90 -0.46
N VAL A 139 -0.69 12.72 -0.82
CA VAL A 139 -1.04 12.40 -2.21
C VAL A 139 -2.14 13.34 -2.73
N LEU A 140 -3.22 13.59 -1.98
CA LEU A 140 -4.29 14.53 -2.39
C LEU A 140 -3.77 15.97 -2.56
N LYS A 141 -2.96 16.46 -1.61
CA LYS A 141 -2.35 17.80 -1.67
C LYS A 141 -1.45 17.96 -2.89
N ARG A 142 -0.67 16.93 -3.24
CA ARG A 142 0.19 16.92 -4.44
C ARG A 142 -0.62 17.01 -5.73
N ASP A 143 -1.76 16.32 -5.81
CA ASP A 143 -2.62 16.42 -6.99
C ASP A 143 -3.29 17.79 -7.12
N LYS A 144 -3.86 18.31 -6.03
CA LYS A 144 -4.44 19.66 -6.02
C LYS A 144 -3.43 20.73 -6.44
N LYS A 145 -2.17 20.64 -5.97
CA LYS A 145 -1.11 21.57 -6.36
C LYS A 145 -0.77 21.48 -7.86
N ARG A 146 -0.82 20.28 -8.45
CA ARG A 146 -0.59 20.09 -9.90
C ARG A 146 -1.70 20.73 -10.72
N GLU A 147 -2.95 20.53 -10.31
CA GLU A 147 -4.14 21.15 -10.94
C GLU A 147 -4.04 22.68 -10.93
N LEU A 148 -3.74 23.26 -9.76
CA LEU A 148 -3.57 24.71 -9.60
C LEU A 148 -2.39 25.28 -10.43
N SER A 149 -1.37 24.47 -10.70
CA SER A 149 -0.20 24.88 -11.50
C SER A 149 -0.38 24.60 -13.00
N GLY A 150 -1.58 24.25 -13.47
CA GLY A 150 -1.84 23.90 -14.87
C GLY A 150 -1.15 22.62 -15.36
N LYS A 151 -0.60 21.82 -14.44
CA LYS A 151 0.07 20.53 -14.76
C LYS A 151 -0.97 19.41 -14.74
N LYS A 152 -0.82 18.41 -15.62
CA LYS A 152 -1.72 17.25 -15.67
C LYS A 152 -1.81 16.56 -14.29
N SER A 153 -3.02 16.50 -13.73
CA SER A 153 -3.33 15.80 -12.47
C SER A 153 -3.00 14.31 -12.59
N THR A 154 -2.55 13.69 -11.49
CA THR A 154 -2.37 12.22 -11.49
C THR A 154 -3.63 11.45 -11.14
N LYS A 155 -4.74 12.16 -10.89
CA LYS A 155 -6.07 11.56 -10.73
C LYS A 155 -7.15 12.19 -11.58
N ASN A 156 -8.23 11.44 -11.75
CA ASN A 156 -9.57 11.94 -12.07
C ASN A 156 -10.45 11.74 -10.84
N VAL A 157 -11.34 12.69 -10.58
CA VAL A 157 -12.49 12.44 -9.70
C VAL A 157 -13.64 11.99 -10.60
N TYR A 158 -14.03 10.73 -10.51
CA TYR A 158 -15.36 10.38 -10.99
C TYR A 158 -16.32 10.75 -9.87
N LEU A 159 -17.15 11.76 -10.10
CA LEU A 159 -18.41 11.85 -9.38
C LEU A 159 -19.14 10.54 -9.69
N LEU A 160 -19.16 9.62 -8.73
CA LEU A 160 -20.01 8.44 -8.81
C LEU A 160 -21.45 8.96 -8.97
N LYS A 161 -21.95 9.00 -10.19
CA LYS A 161 -23.38 9.10 -10.50
C LYS A 161 -24.04 7.76 -10.12
N PHE A 162 -23.96 7.40 -8.84
CA PHE A 162 -24.72 6.29 -8.27
C PHE A 162 -25.70 6.85 -7.24
N GLN A 163 -26.67 7.59 -7.76
CA GLN A 163 -27.98 7.74 -7.15
C GLN A 163 -28.95 8.23 -8.22
N MET A 164 -29.55 7.28 -8.94
CA MET A 164 -30.90 7.28 -9.52
C MET A 164 -30.97 6.07 -10.45
N ILE A 165 -31.46 4.96 -9.92
CA ILE A 165 -32.66 4.20 -10.31
C ILE A 165 -32.92 3.22 -9.16
#